data_AF-A0A357M751-F1
#
_entry.id   AF-A0A357M751-F1
#
_cell.length_a   1.000
_cell.length_b   1.000
_cell.length_c   1.000
_cell.angle_alpha   90.00
_cell.angle_beta   90.00
_cell.angle_gamma   90.00
#
_symmetry.space_group_name_H-M   'P 1'
#
loop_
_entity.id
_entity.type
_entity.pdbx_description
1 polymer ?
#
loop_
_entity_poly.entity_id
_entity_poly.type
_entity_poly.pdbx_seq_one_letter_code
_entity_poly.pdbx_strand_id
1 'polypeptide(L)'
;SIGARLAGARSITTHVPRGGSIEEPYTMLESTFGTERAASILKSVPTTALLIARQIERASDSMLGEMSMDLGVDENGGLWFFEANSRPMKFDEPAIRKLSLERIFQYGQHLARHPK
;
A
#
# COMPACT_ATOMS: atom_id res chain seq x y z
N SER A 1 -6.26 0.04 -1.38
CA SER A 1 -6.04 1.46 -1.72
C SER A 1 -4.57 1.67 -1.97
N ILE A 2 -4.20 2.79 -2.58
CA ILE A 2 -2.81 3.21 -2.75
C ILE A 2 -2.67 4.56 -2.06
N GLY A 3 -1.70 4.67 -1.16
CA GLY A 3 -1.22 5.95 -0.64
C GLY A 3 0.17 6.18 -1.19
N ALA A 4 0.56 7.44 -1.34
CA ALA A 4 1.90 7.81 -1.75
C ALA A 4 2.49 8.75 -0.71
N ARG A 5 3.78 8.57 -0.42
CA ARG A 5 4.52 9.41 0.51
C ARG A 5 5.85 9.82 -0.11
N LEU A 6 6.18 11.09 0.03
CA LEU A 6 7.45 11.63 -0.41
C LEU A 6 8.32 11.98 0.81
N ALA A 7 9.61 11.65 0.73
CA ALA A 7 10.56 12.05 1.77
C ALA A 7 10.92 13.53 1.59
N GLY A 8 11.08 14.24 2.71
CA GLY A 8 11.60 15.61 2.68
C GLY A 8 13.03 15.68 2.15
N ALA A 9 13.47 16.88 1.75
CA ALA A 9 14.82 17.10 1.24
C ALA A 9 15.89 16.61 2.24
N ARG A 10 16.78 15.71 1.79
CA ARG A 10 17.83 15.05 2.61
C ARG A 10 17.29 14.16 3.75
N SER A 11 16.03 13.75 3.70
CA SER A 11 15.46 12.75 4.61
C SER A 11 15.53 11.36 3.97
N ILE A 12 15.89 10.36 4.77
CA ILE A 12 15.78 8.94 4.39
C ILE A 12 14.40 8.35 4.72
N THR A 13 13.52 9.12 5.37
CA THR A 13 12.19 8.66 5.80
C THR A 13 11.07 9.50 5.16
N THR A 14 9.98 8.84 4.83
CA THR A 14 8.73 9.43 4.34
C THR A 14 7.74 9.72 5.47
N HIS A 15 8.18 9.64 6.73
CA HIS A 15 7.32 9.82 7.89
C HIS A 15 6.92 11.30 8.02
N VAL A 16 5.62 11.58 8.00
CA VAL A 16 5.08 12.95 7.98
C VAL A 16 5.59 13.81 9.15
N PRO A 17 5.61 13.33 10.42
CA PRO A 17 6.18 14.10 11.53
C PRO A 17 7.69 14.41 11.40
N ARG A 18 8.41 13.70 10.52
CA ARG A 18 9.85 13.91 10.24
C ARG A 18 10.10 14.64 8.92
N GLY A 19 9.09 15.34 8.39
CA GLY A 19 9.21 16.17 7.19
C GLY A 19 8.92 15.44 5.88
N GLY A 20 8.33 14.24 5.92
CA GLY A 20 7.70 13.64 4.75
C GLY A 20 6.34 14.28 4.44
N SER A 21 5.81 14.04 3.25
CA SER A 21 4.48 14.49 2.83
C SER A 21 3.64 13.32 2.31
N ILE A 22 2.32 13.46 2.44
CA ILE A 22 1.35 12.59 1.78
C ILE A 22 1.06 13.21 0.42
N GLU A 23 1.23 12.41 -0.63
CA GLU A 23 1.06 12.85 -2.01
C GLU A 23 -0.12 12.12 -2.67
N GLU A 24 -0.61 12.69 -3.76
CA GLU A 24 -1.50 11.96 -4.67
C GLU A 24 -0.65 11.03 -5.55
N PRO A 25 -0.90 9.71 -5.55
CA PRO A 25 -0.01 8.74 -6.21
C PRO A 25 0.24 8.99 -7.69
N TYR A 26 -0.78 9.36 -8.46
CA TYR A 26 -0.62 9.58 -9.90
C TYR A 26 0.25 10.82 -10.18
N THR A 27 -0.04 11.94 -9.52
CA THR A 27 0.67 13.21 -9.65
C THR A 27 2.14 13.06 -9.28
N MET A 28 2.43 12.32 -8.21
CA MET A 28 3.80 12.02 -7.79
C MET A 28 4.56 11.24 -8.87
N LEU A 29 3.96 10.17 -9.40
CA LEU A 29 4.57 9.37 -10.45
C LEU A 29 4.71 10.15 -11.77
N GLU A 30 3.69 10.92 -12.16
CA GLU A 30 3.70 11.71 -13.39
C GLU A 30 4.84 12.74 -13.40
N SER A 31 5.09 13.40 -12.27
CA SER A 31 6.18 14.37 -12.13
C SER A 31 7.58 13.78 -12.36
N THR A 32 7.72 12.45 -12.18
CA THR A 32 9.01 11.74 -12.29
C THR A 32 9.14 10.95 -13.59
N PHE A 33 8.07 10.26 -14.01
CA PHE A 33 8.11 9.28 -15.09
C PHE A 33 7.36 9.71 -16.35
N GLY A 34 6.62 10.82 -16.29
CA GLY A 34 5.70 11.23 -17.35
C GLY A 34 4.39 10.43 -17.36
N THR A 35 3.38 10.97 -18.03
CA THR A 35 1.98 10.49 -18.02
C THR A 35 1.84 9.00 -18.34
N GLU A 36 2.41 8.51 -19.45
CA GLU A 36 2.22 7.13 -19.90
C GLU A 36 2.83 6.12 -18.92
N ARG A 37 4.08 6.37 -18.50
CA ARG A 37 4.79 5.46 -17.60
C ARG A 37 4.22 5.51 -16.18
N ALA A 38 3.81 6.68 -15.70
CA ALA A 38 3.11 6.83 -14.42
C ALA A 38 1.82 6.01 -14.39
N ALA A 39 1.00 6.10 -15.44
CA ALA A 39 -0.23 5.31 -15.56
C ALA A 39 0.07 3.80 -15.55
N SER A 40 1.10 3.36 -16.28
CA SER A 40 1.54 1.96 -16.32
C SER A 40 1.99 1.44 -14.95
N ILE A 41 2.86 2.21 -14.27
CA ILE A 41 3.36 1.88 -12.92
C ILE A 41 2.17 1.79 -11.95
N LEU A 42 1.33 2.81 -11.88
CA LEU A 42 0.20 2.87 -10.95
C LEU A 42 -0.78 1.71 -11.18
N LYS A 43 -1.01 1.32 -12.44
CA LYS A 43 -1.85 0.16 -12.79
C LYS A 43 -1.23 -1.18 -12.35
N SER A 44 0.09 -1.29 -12.30
CA SER A 44 0.79 -2.52 -11.90
C SER A 44 0.86 -2.72 -10.38
N VAL A 45 0.77 -1.64 -9.59
CA VAL A 45 0.90 -1.67 -8.12
C VAL A 45 -0.12 -2.62 -7.46
N PRO A 46 -1.43 -2.55 -7.73
CA PRO A 46 -2.40 -3.46 -7.10
C PRO A 46 -2.15 -4.93 -7.40
N THR A 47 -1.81 -5.26 -8.65
CA THR A 47 -1.54 -6.65 -9.05
C THR A 47 -0.29 -7.17 -8.33
N THR A 48 0.76 -6.37 -8.25
CA THR A 48 2.00 -6.73 -7.53
C THR A 48 1.74 -6.93 -6.04
N ALA A 49 1.04 -5.99 -5.40
CA ALA A 49 0.67 -6.09 -3.99
C ALA A 49 -0.15 -7.36 -3.69
N LEU A 50 -1.13 -7.68 -4.54
CA LEU A 50 -1.94 -8.90 -4.38
C LEU A 50 -1.14 -10.18 -4.59
N LEU A 51 -0.19 -10.19 -5.53
CA LEU A 51 0.71 -11.33 -5.72
C LEU A 51 1.56 -11.56 -4.47
N ILE A 52 2.19 -10.51 -3.93
CA ILE A 52 2.99 -10.59 -2.70
C ILE A 52 2.12 -11.06 -1.52
N ALA A 53 0.91 -10.51 -1.37
CA ALA A 53 0.04 -10.81 -0.23
C ALA A 53 -0.32 -12.30 -0.20
N ARG A 54 -0.68 -12.86 -1.36
CA ARG A 54 -0.98 -14.28 -1.51
C ARG A 54 0.22 -15.17 -1.19
N GLN A 55 1.44 -14.76 -1.56
CA GLN A 55 2.64 -15.53 -1.22
C GLN A 55 2.91 -15.49 0.28
N ILE A 56 2.75 -14.33 0.92
CA ILE A 56 2.91 -14.20 2.38
C ILE A 56 1.86 -15.04 3.14
N GLU A 57 0.59 -14.98 2.75
CA GLU A 57 -0.46 -15.81 3.37
C GLU A 57 -0.18 -17.30 3.21
N ARG A 58 0.24 -17.74 2.01
CA ARG A 58 0.63 -19.14 1.76
C ARG A 58 1.82 -19.57 2.61
N ALA A 59 2.86 -18.74 2.70
CA ALA A 59 4.07 -19.07 3.42
C ALA A 59 3.89 -19.04 4.94
N SER A 60 2.94 -18.25 5.44
CA SER A 60 2.63 -18.13 6.88
C SER A 60 1.58 -19.13 7.38
N ASP A 61 0.99 -19.94 6.48
CA ASP A 61 -0.12 -20.85 6.78
C ASP A 61 -1.25 -20.17 7.60
N SER A 62 -1.49 -18.89 7.32
CA SER A 62 -2.37 -18.04 8.10
C SER A 62 -3.25 -17.21 7.17
N MET A 63 -4.54 -17.12 7.51
CA MET A 63 -5.46 -16.20 6.86
C MET A 63 -5.34 -14.84 7.55
N LEU A 64 -4.70 -13.88 6.87
CA LEU A 64 -4.30 -12.61 7.48
C LEU A 64 -5.41 -11.54 7.40
N GLY A 65 -6.32 -11.67 6.42
CA GLY A 65 -7.52 -10.84 6.27
C GLY A 65 -7.25 -9.44 5.73
N GLU A 66 -6.38 -8.67 6.40
CA GLU A 66 -5.90 -7.35 5.94
C GLU A 66 -4.37 -7.31 5.93
N MET A 67 -3.81 -6.61 4.94
CA MET A 67 -2.38 -6.39 4.83
C MET A 67 -2.09 -5.01 4.23
N SER A 68 -1.17 -4.27 4.84
CA SER A 68 -0.54 -3.09 4.23
C SER A 68 0.85 -3.45 3.73
N MET A 69 1.32 -2.74 2.71
CA MET A 69 2.64 -2.96 2.11
C MET A 69 3.30 -1.64 1.75
N ASP A 70 4.60 -1.59 1.99
CA ASP A 70 5.45 -0.50 1.54
C ASP A 70 6.16 -0.95 0.27
N LEU A 71 5.89 -0.21 -0.81
CA LEU A 71 6.48 -0.43 -2.13
C LEU A 71 7.24 0.83 -2.56
N GLY A 72 8.43 0.63 -3.11
CA GLY A 72 9.22 1.66 -3.78
C GLY A 72 9.12 1.56 -5.29
N VAL A 73 9.39 2.66 -5.98
CA VAL A 73 9.56 2.71 -7.44
C VAL A 73 10.96 3.23 -7.73
N ASP A 74 11.76 2.48 -8.47
CA ASP A 74 13.10 2.94 -8.89
C ASP A 74 13.06 3.86 -10.12
N GLU A 75 14.21 4.40 -10.52
CA GLU A 75 14.37 5.27 -11.70
C GLU A 75 13.93 4.62 -13.03
N ASN A 76 13.87 3.29 -13.08
CA ASN A 76 13.41 2.51 -14.22
C ASN A 76 11.92 2.11 -14.08
N GLY A 77 11.20 2.65 -13.10
CA GLY A 77 9.80 2.29 -12.87
C GLY A 77 9.61 0.88 -12.31
N GLY A 78 10.68 0.23 -11.87
CA GLY A 78 10.64 -1.08 -11.23
C GLY A 78 10.06 -0.97 -9.83
N LEU A 79 9.15 -1.89 -9.47
CA LEU A 79 8.56 -1.97 -8.14
C LEU A 79 9.46 -2.77 -7.19
N TRP A 80 9.76 -2.18 -6.03
CA TRP A 80 10.54 -2.79 -4.96
C TRP A 80 9.66 -3.02 -3.74
N PHE A 81 9.74 -4.21 -3.16
CA PHE A 81 9.03 -4.55 -1.93
C PHE A 81 9.95 -4.36 -0.72
N PHE A 82 9.49 -3.60 0.29
CA PHE A 82 10.26 -3.35 1.51
C PHE A 82 9.70 -4.13 2.71
N GLU A 83 8.42 -3.92 3.03
CA GLU A 83 7.77 -4.53 4.17
C GLU A 83 6.27 -4.76 3.95
N ALA A 84 5.72 -5.71 4.71
CA ALA A 84 4.29 -5.98 4.78
C ALA A 84 3.86 -6.14 6.23
N ASN A 85 2.71 -5.57 6.59
CA ASN A 85 2.14 -5.64 7.93
C ASN A 85 0.73 -6.24 7.86
N SER A 86 0.52 -7.37 8.53
CA SER A 86 -0.78 -8.05 8.61
C SER A 86 -1.74 -7.46 9.65
N ARG A 87 -1.29 -6.44 10.39
CA ARG A 87 -2.08 -5.64 11.32
C ARG A 87 -1.70 -4.18 11.12
N PRO A 88 -2.23 -3.53 10.07
CA PRO A 88 -1.83 -2.17 9.74
C PRO A 88 -2.10 -1.21 10.90
N MET A 89 -1.18 -0.27 11.10
CA MET A 89 -1.40 0.83 12.04
C MET A 89 -2.44 1.81 11.47
N LYS A 90 -2.73 2.88 12.23
CA LYS A 90 -3.59 3.96 11.75
C LYS A 90 -2.99 4.61 10.51
N PHE A 91 -3.71 4.54 9.40
CA PHE A 91 -3.42 5.32 8.19
C PHE A 91 -3.69 6.81 8.44
N ASP A 92 -2.78 7.66 7.97
CA ASP A 92 -2.94 9.11 8.00
C ASP A 92 -3.86 9.60 6.87
N GLU A 93 -3.95 8.82 5.79
CA GLU A 93 -4.77 9.04 4.61
C GLU A 93 -6.26 8.76 4.94
N PRO A 94 -7.14 9.78 5.05
CA PRO A 94 -8.48 9.59 5.60
C PRO A 94 -9.35 8.57 4.84
N ALA A 95 -9.25 8.56 3.51
CA ALA A 95 -9.98 7.62 2.67
C ALA A 95 -9.50 6.17 2.87
N ILE A 96 -8.19 5.96 3.02
CA ILE A 96 -7.62 4.64 3.30
C ILE A 96 -8.01 4.19 4.70
N ARG A 97 -7.94 5.09 5.68
CA ARG A 97 -8.35 4.82 7.05
C ARG A 97 -9.82 4.39 7.14
N LYS A 98 -10.71 5.13 6.47
CA LYS A 98 -12.14 4.79 6.41
C LYS A 98 -12.34 3.40 5.80
N LEU A 99 -11.73 3.13 4.65
CA LEU A 99 -11.90 1.85 3.96
C LEU A 99 -11.33 0.67 4.76
N SER A 100 -10.19 0.84 5.43
CA SER A 100 -9.60 -0.19 6.30
C SER A 100 -10.54 -0.55 7.45
N LEU A 101 -11.12 0.45 8.13
CA LEU A 101 -12.10 0.21 9.19
C LEU A 101 -13.34 -0.52 8.66
N GLU A 102 -13.89 -0.09 7.53
CA GLU A 102 -15.04 -0.75 6.89
C GLU A 102 -14.75 -2.23 6.54
N ARG A 103 -13.57 -2.51 6.00
CA ARG A 103 -13.16 -3.86 5.59
C ARG A 103 -12.99 -4.81 6.76
N ILE A 104 -12.49 -4.34 7.91
CA ILE A 104 -12.40 -5.15 9.13
C ILE A 104 -13.79 -5.65 9.55
N PHE A 105 -14.80 -4.78 9.54
CA PHE A 105 -16.18 -5.17 9.85
C PHE A 105 -16.76 -6.13 8.81
N GLN A 106 -16.55 -5.85 7.52
CA GLN A 106 -17.01 -6.73 6.42
C GLN A 106 -16.39 -8.12 6.51
N TYR A 107 -15.10 -8.20 6.82
CA TYR A 107 -14.40 -9.46 6.96
C TYR A 107 -14.88 -10.24 8.20
N GLY A 108 -15.10 -9.56 9.33
CA GLY A 108 -15.73 -10.17 10.49
C GLY A 108 -17.12 -10.74 10.20
N GLN A 109 -17.95 -10.01 9.44
CA GLN A 109 -19.25 -10.51 8.98
C GLN A 109 -19.13 -11.72 8.04
N HIS A 110 -18.14 -11.72 7.15
CA HIS A 110 -17.86 -12.85 6.26
C HIS A 110 -17.52 -14.12 7.05
N LEU A 111 -16.61 -14.01 8.03
CA LEU A 111 -16.23 -15.12 8.91
C LEU A 111 -17.40 -15.62 9.76
N ALA A 112 -18.24 -14.72 10.27
CA ALA A 112 -19.43 -15.09 11.04
C ALA A 112 -20.44 -15.90 10.21
N ARG A 113 -20.51 -15.67 8.90
CA ARG A 113 -21.37 -16.41 7.96
C ARG A 113 -20.75 -17.71 7.44
N HIS A 114 -19.43 -17.86 7.56
CA HIS A 114 -18.67 -19.03 7.12
C HIS A 114 -17.77 -19.52 8.26
N PRO A 115 -18.36 -19.96 9.40
CA PRO A 115 -17.58 -20.53 10.48
C PRO A 115 -16.82 -21.76 9.94
N LYS A 116 -15.58 -21.92 10.41
CA LYS A 116 -14.75 -23.10 10.09
C LYS A 116 -15.42 -24.39 10.53
#